data_AF-A0A535M8Y0-F1
#
_entry.id   AF-A0A535M8Y0-F1
#
_cell.length_a   1.000
_cell.length_b   1.000
_cell.length_c   1.000
_cell.angle_alpha   90.00
_cell.angle_beta   90.00
_cell.angle_gamma   90.00
#
_symmetry.space_group_name_H-M   'P 1'
#
loop_
_entity.id
_entity.type
_entity.pdbx_description
1 polymer ?
#
loop_
_entity_poly.entity_id
_entity_poly.type
_entity_poly.pdbx_seq_one_letter_code
_entity_poly.pdbx_strand_id
1 'polypeptide(L)'
;MDREAALEQQLAGQAVAQRLAALTAHDQGFDRQEFLERVQGIVIAMAAACRKGSLDALQSDIFEGRFAAWTAGFMDTDYGRELAGENLMVHGMAIADVALGLNLNAIINQADPDNATYDAITVRVDAATDAEQPFTEYWIFIRRVGDGASGVGPLTGQCPNCGAPLSLNPMGACVYCGAALAVHADSTWTLAEITNIQLPLG
;
A
#
# COMPACT_ATOMS: atom_id res chain seq x y z
N MET A 1 -33.02 13.54 4.59
CA MET A 1 -31.95 12.95 3.76
C MET A 1 -30.61 12.99 4.50
N ASP A 2 -30.26 14.09 5.18
CA ASP A 2 -28.95 14.21 5.87
C ASP A 2 -28.68 13.22 7.01
N ARG A 3 -29.72 12.76 7.73
CA ARG A 3 -29.56 11.82 8.85
C ARG A 3 -29.26 10.39 8.40
N GLU A 4 -29.72 10.00 7.21
CA GLU A 4 -29.50 8.66 6.64
C GLU A 4 -28.08 8.55 6.11
N ALA A 5 -27.62 9.53 5.33
CA ALA A 5 -26.24 9.63 4.86
C ALA A 5 -25.23 9.71 6.02
N ALA A 6 -25.53 10.47 7.08
CA ALA A 6 -24.67 10.54 8.27
C ALA A 6 -24.59 9.19 9.02
N LEU A 7 -25.70 8.44 9.07
CA LEU A 7 -25.74 7.12 9.68
C LEU A 7 -24.94 6.11 8.85
N GLU A 8 -25.08 6.12 7.53
CA GLU A 8 -24.31 5.27 6.61
C GLU A 8 -22.80 5.55 6.72
N GLN A 9 -22.41 6.82 6.75
CA GLN A 9 -21.01 7.20 6.91
C GLN A 9 -20.44 6.78 8.27
N GLN A 10 -21.24 6.86 9.33
CA GLN A 10 -20.85 6.40 10.66
C GLN A 10 -20.70 4.88 10.73
N LEU A 11 -21.64 4.13 10.12
CA LEU A 11 -21.58 2.67 10.04
C LEU A 11 -20.37 2.20 9.20
N ALA A 12 -20.11 2.87 8.07
CA ALA A 12 -18.91 2.61 7.27
C ALA A 12 -17.63 2.86 8.08
N GLY A 13 -17.55 3.97 8.81
CA GLY A 13 -16.42 4.26 9.70
C GLY A 13 -16.22 3.20 10.79
N GLN A 14 -17.30 2.66 11.36
CA GLN A 14 -17.23 1.58 12.33
C GLN A 14 -16.74 0.26 11.71
N ALA A 15 -17.21 -0.08 10.50
CA ALA A 15 -16.75 -1.27 9.79
C ALA A 15 -15.25 -1.20 9.50
N VAL A 16 -14.75 -0.05 9.02
CA VAL A 16 -13.32 0.16 8.78
C VAL A 16 -12.52 0.03 10.07
N ALA A 17 -12.99 0.63 11.18
CA ALA A 17 -12.31 0.52 12.47
C ALA A 17 -12.21 -0.93 12.97
N GLN A 18 -13.24 -1.75 12.76
CA GLN A 18 -13.23 -3.18 13.10
C GLN A 18 -12.22 -3.97 12.26
N ARG A 19 -12.19 -3.75 10.94
CA ARG A 19 -11.27 -4.44 10.03
C ARG A 19 -9.81 -4.02 10.30
N LEU A 20 -9.58 -2.75 10.61
CA LEU A 20 -8.28 -2.26 11.05
C LEU A 20 -7.83 -2.89 12.38
N ALA A 21 -8.73 -3.04 13.34
CA ALA A 21 -8.42 -3.74 14.59
C ALA A 21 -8.07 -5.22 14.34
N ALA A 22 -8.74 -5.88 13.40
CA ALA A 22 -8.41 -7.24 12.98
C ALA A 22 -7.01 -7.31 12.34
N LEU A 23 -6.66 -6.34 11.50
CA LEU A 23 -5.32 -6.22 10.92
C LEU A 23 -4.25 -6.08 12.02
N THR A 24 -4.43 -5.15 12.96
CA THR A 24 -3.48 -4.95 14.07
C THR A 24 -3.37 -6.16 15.00
N ALA A 25 -4.46 -6.93 15.16
CA ALA A 25 -4.42 -8.17 15.93
C ALA A 25 -3.60 -9.27 15.21
N HIS A 26 -3.67 -9.33 13.88
CA HIS A 26 -2.91 -10.27 13.06
C HIS A 26 -1.44 -9.84 12.87
N ASP A 27 -1.21 -8.53 12.77
CA ASP A 27 0.10 -7.90 12.66
C ASP A 27 0.29 -6.84 13.75
N GLN A 28 0.93 -7.25 14.84
CA GLN A 28 1.23 -6.37 15.97
C GLN A 28 2.27 -5.29 15.63
N GLY A 29 3.01 -5.46 14.52
CA GLY A 29 3.96 -4.48 14.02
C GLY A 29 3.33 -3.41 13.13
N PHE A 30 2.04 -3.53 12.79
CA PHE A 30 1.36 -2.53 11.97
C PHE A 30 1.14 -1.23 12.75
N ASP A 31 1.82 -0.17 12.34
CA ASP A 31 1.54 1.19 12.79
C ASP A 31 0.78 1.97 11.71
N ARG A 32 -0.41 2.47 12.09
CA ARG A 32 -1.30 3.20 11.18
C ARG A 32 -0.68 4.52 10.70
N GLN A 33 0.02 5.23 11.57
CA GLN A 33 0.60 6.53 11.27
C GLN A 33 1.79 6.37 10.33
N GLU A 34 2.71 5.45 10.64
CA GLU A 34 3.86 5.14 9.77
C GLU A 34 3.40 4.66 8.38
N PHE A 35 2.35 3.83 8.33
CA PHE A 35 1.75 3.41 7.06
C PHE A 35 1.24 4.60 6.24
N LEU A 36 0.45 5.50 6.84
CA LEU A 36 -0.08 6.67 6.13
C LEU A 36 1.02 7.64 5.69
N GLU A 37 2.06 7.85 6.51
CA GLU A 37 3.22 8.66 6.13
C GLU A 37 3.95 8.09 4.91
N ARG A 38 4.11 6.76 4.85
CA ARG A 38 4.66 6.08 3.68
C ARG A 38 3.77 6.22 2.45
N VAL A 39 2.44 6.09 2.60
CA VAL A 39 1.49 6.31 1.50
C VAL A 39 1.62 7.73 0.95
N GLN A 40 1.72 8.75 1.82
CA GLN A 40 1.94 10.12 1.38
C GLN A 40 3.22 10.26 0.55
N GLY A 41 4.30 9.64 1.00
CA GLY A 41 5.58 9.62 0.30
C GLY A 41 5.45 9.02 -1.10
N ILE A 42 4.73 7.89 -1.22
CA ILE A 42 4.49 7.21 -2.50
C ILE A 42 3.64 8.07 -3.44
N VAL A 43 2.59 8.72 -2.94
CA VAL A 43 1.73 9.63 -3.72
C VAL A 43 2.55 10.78 -4.30
N ILE A 44 3.38 11.44 -3.48
CA ILE A 44 4.26 12.53 -3.92
C ILE A 44 5.32 12.03 -4.90
N ALA A 45 5.92 10.87 -4.62
CA ALA A 45 6.92 10.25 -5.47
C ALA A 45 6.35 9.83 -6.83
N MET A 46 5.08 9.38 -6.90
CA MET A 46 4.37 9.09 -8.15
C MET A 46 4.26 10.34 -9.02
N ALA A 47 3.77 11.46 -8.48
CA ALA A 47 3.70 12.71 -9.23
C ALA A 47 5.10 13.18 -9.70
N ALA A 48 6.13 13.05 -8.86
CA ALA A 48 7.51 13.36 -9.25
C ALA A 48 8.04 12.44 -10.35
N ALA A 49 7.75 11.14 -10.26
CA ALA A 49 8.12 10.13 -11.26
C ALA A 49 7.44 10.40 -12.60
N CYS A 50 6.16 10.79 -12.60
CA CYS A 50 5.44 11.21 -13.79
C CYS A 50 6.08 12.43 -14.45
N ARG A 51 6.40 13.48 -13.69
CA ARG A 51 7.12 14.65 -14.22
C ARG A 51 8.48 14.32 -14.82
N LYS A 52 9.17 13.32 -14.26
CA LYS A 52 10.46 12.84 -14.76
C LYS A 52 10.31 11.89 -15.97
N GLY A 53 9.12 11.35 -16.21
CA GLY A 53 8.85 10.38 -17.27
C GLY A 53 9.38 8.98 -16.99
N SER A 54 9.58 8.60 -15.72
CA SER A 54 10.04 7.25 -15.36
C SER A 54 9.58 6.87 -13.95
N LEU A 55 9.04 5.67 -13.82
CA LEU A 55 8.60 5.06 -12.55
C LEU A 55 9.70 4.25 -11.86
N ASP A 56 10.94 4.21 -12.37
CA ASP A 56 11.99 3.32 -11.85
C ASP A 56 12.30 3.55 -10.36
N ALA A 57 12.15 4.79 -9.89
CA ALA A 57 12.34 5.14 -8.48
C ALA A 57 11.30 4.50 -7.55
N LEU A 58 10.19 4.00 -8.08
CA LEU A 58 9.08 3.37 -7.35
C LEU A 58 9.06 1.85 -7.50
N GLN A 59 10.11 1.23 -8.04
CA GLN A 59 10.14 -0.21 -8.27
C GLN A 59 9.85 -1.03 -7.00
N SER A 60 10.33 -0.60 -5.83
CA SER A 60 10.06 -1.27 -4.55
C SER A 60 8.71 -0.92 -3.93
N ASP A 61 8.06 0.14 -4.42
CA ASP A 61 6.79 0.63 -3.88
C ASP A 61 5.59 0.14 -4.69
N ILE A 62 5.75 -0.11 -6.00
CA ILE A 62 4.72 -0.65 -6.87
C ILE A 62 4.75 -2.18 -6.79
N PHE A 63 3.58 -2.78 -6.68
CA PHE A 63 3.43 -4.23 -6.71
C PHE A 63 4.08 -4.80 -7.97
N GLU A 64 4.93 -5.82 -7.82
CA GLU A 64 5.71 -6.39 -8.92
C GLU A 64 4.84 -6.82 -10.10
N GLY A 65 3.63 -7.33 -9.82
CA GLY A 65 2.65 -7.74 -10.83
C GLY A 65 2.05 -6.59 -11.65
N ARG A 66 2.31 -5.33 -11.26
CA ARG A 66 1.90 -4.11 -11.97
C ARG A 66 3.07 -3.36 -12.60
N PHE A 67 4.25 -3.43 -11.99
CA PHE A 67 5.37 -2.54 -12.32
C PHE A 67 5.73 -2.51 -13.81
N ALA A 68 5.89 -3.68 -14.44
CA ALA A 68 6.26 -3.76 -15.86
C ALA A 68 5.20 -3.11 -16.78
N ALA A 69 3.91 -3.35 -16.50
CA ALA A 69 2.81 -2.79 -17.29
C ALA A 69 2.69 -1.27 -17.10
N TRP A 70 2.87 -0.78 -15.86
CA TRP A 70 2.83 0.64 -15.56
C TRP A 70 4.00 1.39 -16.18
N THR A 71 5.22 0.88 -16.06
CA THR A 71 6.39 1.51 -16.71
C THR A 71 6.24 1.57 -18.23
N ALA A 72 5.52 0.62 -18.84
CA ALA A 72 5.31 0.59 -20.29
C ALA A 72 4.25 1.58 -20.81
N GLY A 73 3.30 2.04 -19.98
CA GLY A 73 2.15 2.81 -20.50
C GLY A 73 1.42 3.72 -19.52
N PHE A 74 1.78 3.75 -18.24
CA PHE A 74 1.12 4.61 -17.24
C PHE A 74 1.23 6.09 -17.65
N MET A 75 2.40 6.51 -18.13
CA MET A 75 2.65 7.86 -18.63
C MET A 75 1.80 8.24 -19.85
N ASP A 76 1.34 7.26 -20.61
CA ASP A 76 0.51 7.45 -21.80
C ASP A 76 -1.00 7.47 -21.47
N THR A 77 -1.37 7.27 -20.20
CA THR A 77 -2.75 7.47 -19.74
C THR A 77 -3.06 8.97 -19.57
N ASP A 78 -4.34 9.34 -19.57
CA ASP A 78 -4.75 10.71 -19.24
C ASP A 78 -4.27 11.09 -17.83
N TYR A 79 -4.41 10.17 -16.88
CA TYR A 79 -3.99 10.35 -15.51
C TYR A 79 -2.48 10.60 -15.35
N GLY A 80 -1.64 9.77 -15.99
CA GLY A 80 -0.18 9.94 -15.95
C GLY A 80 0.28 11.27 -16.57
N ARG A 81 -0.40 11.75 -17.62
CA ARG A 81 -0.14 13.06 -18.21
C ARG A 81 -0.55 14.22 -17.30
N GLU A 82 -1.71 14.12 -16.64
CA GLU A 82 -2.21 15.12 -15.71
C GLU A 82 -1.25 15.27 -14.50
N LEU A 83 -0.87 14.16 -13.87
CA LEU A 83 0.13 14.15 -12.79
C LEU A 83 1.50 14.73 -13.20
N ALA A 84 1.88 14.59 -14.48
CA ALA A 84 3.12 15.14 -15.01
C ALA A 84 3.06 16.66 -15.28
N GLY A 85 1.86 17.25 -15.38
CA GLY A 85 1.67 18.65 -15.73
C GLY A 85 1.67 19.61 -14.55
N GLU A 86 1.38 19.13 -13.34
CA GLU A 86 0.95 19.98 -12.23
C GLU A 86 1.65 19.63 -10.90
N ASN A 87 1.70 20.56 -9.94
CA ASN A 87 2.11 20.19 -8.58
C ASN A 87 0.93 19.55 -7.84
N LEU A 88 1.13 18.32 -7.39
CA LEU A 88 0.19 17.62 -6.53
C LEU A 88 0.30 18.11 -5.08
N MET A 89 -0.83 18.50 -4.50
CA MET A 89 -0.98 18.84 -3.09
C MET A 89 -1.94 17.87 -2.41
N VAL A 90 -1.48 17.18 -1.37
CA VAL A 90 -2.33 16.28 -0.57
C VAL A 90 -2.96 17.07 0.57
N HIS A 91 -4.30 17.12 0.61
CA HIS A 91 -5.06 17.84 1.64
C HIS A 91 -5.60 16.91 2.74
N GLY A 92 -5.84 15.64 2.41
CA GLY A 92 -6.37 14.68 3.35
C GLY A 92 -6.04 13.25 2.94
N MET A 93 -5.87 12.38 3.94
CA MET A 93 -5.78 10.95 3.73
C MET A 93 -6.49 10.21 4.85
N ALA A 94 -7.17 9.12 4.50
CA ALA A 94 -7.79 8.23 5.45
C ALA A 94 -7.82 6.81 4.91
N ILE A 95 -7.62 5.82 5.80
CA ILE A 95 -7.94 4.43 5.47
C ILE A 95 -9.45 4.35 5.21
N ALA A 96 -9.82 3.95 4.00
CA ALA A 96 -11.19 3.82 3.52
C ALA A 96 -11.69 2.38 3.59
N ASP A 97 -10.79 1.39 3.49
CA ASP A 97 -11.10 -0.02 3.68
C ASP A 97 -9.87 -0.85 4.05
N VAL A 98 -10.09 -2.01 4.66
CA VAL A 98 -9.08 -3.01 5.01
C VAL A 98 -9.67 -4.40 4.76
N ALA A 99 -8.95 -5.28 4.08
CA ALA A 99 -9.32 -6.68 3.94
C ALA A 99 -8.12 -7.59 4.20
N LEU A 100 -8.40 -8.80 4.70
CA LEU A 100 -7.37 -9.76 5.08
C LEU A 100 -7.56 -11.06 4.32
N GLY A 101 -6.45 -11.67 3.91
CA GLY A 101 -6.45 -13.01 3.31
C GLY A 101 -7.25 -13.16 2.01
N LEU A 102 -7.29 -12.13 1.16
CA LEU A 102 -7.93 -12.18 -0.16
C LEU A 102 -6.94 -12.63 -1.24
N ASN A 103 -7.44 -13.11 -2.38
CA ASN A 103 -6.60 -13.31 -3.57
C ASN A 103 -6.51 -12.02 -4.41
N LEU A 104 -5.52 -11.92 -5.31
CA LEU A 104 -5.34 -10.73 -6.15
C LEU A 104 -6.54 -10.42 -7.03
N ASN A 105 -7.27 -11.44 -7.49
CA ASN A 105 -8.42 -11.24 -8.35
C ASN A 105 -9.54 -10.49 -7.62
N ALA A 106 -9.76 -10.78 -6.33
CA ALA A 106 -10.75 -10.09 -5.51
C ALA A 106 -10.35 -8.64 -5.19
N ILE A 107 -9.05 -8.32 -5.20
CA ILE A 107 -8.56 -6.98 -4.84
C ILE A 107 -8.44 -6.08 -6.07
N ILE A 108 -7.79 -6.55 -7.14
CA ILE A 108 -7.37 -5.75 -8.29
C ILE A 108 -7.71 -6.39 -9.66
N ASN A 109 -8.59 -7.39 -9.68
CA ASN A 109 -8.99 -8.14 -10.89
C ASN A 109 -7.80 -8.71 -11.69
N GLN A 110 -6.74 -9.10 -10.99
CA GLN A 110 -5.56 -9.71 -11.59
C GLN A 110 -5.54 -11.22 -11.32
N ALA A 111 -5.24 -12.02 -12.34
CA ALA A 111 -5.04 -13.45 -12.17
C ALA A 111 -3.84 -13.71 -11.25
N ASP A 112 -4.01 -14.66 -10.33
CA ASP A 112 -2.99 -15.09 -9.39
C ASP A 112 -2.68 -16.58 -9.61
N PRO A 113 -1.67 -16.92 -10.43
CA PRO A 113 -1.32 -18.30 -10.71
C PRO A 113 -0.74 -19.03 -9.47
N ASP A 114 -0.22 -18.27 -8.50
CA ASP A 114 0.36 -18.81 -7.28
C ASP A 114 -0.70 -19.05 -6.20
N ASN A 115 -1.94 -18.59 -6.42
CA ASN A 115 -3.05 -18.66 -5.48
C ASN A 115 -2.65 -18.18 -4.08
N ALA A 116 -1.90 -17.08 -4.04
CA ALA A 116 -1.40 -16.49 -2.82
C ALA A 116 -2.51 -15.70 -2.12
N THR A 117 -2.31 -15.48 -0.82
CA THR A 117 -3.20 -14.66 0.00
C THR A 117 -2.56 -13.32 0.29
N TYR A 118 -3.38 -12.27 0.31
CA TYR A 118 -2.96 -10.90 0.49
C TYR A 118 -3.86 -10.19 1.49
N ASP A 119 -3.25 -9.36 2.32
CA ASP A 119 -3.98 -8.29 3.00
C ASP A 119 -4.00 -7.07 2.07
N ALA A 120 -5.07 -6.28 2.14
CA ALA A 120 -5.27 -5.09 1.34
C ALA A 120 -5.72 -3.92 2.22
N ILE A 121 -5.20 -2.72 1.95
CA ILE A 121 -5.67 -1.46 2.53
C ILE A 121 -5.97 -0.50 1.40
N THR A 122 -7.19 0.04 1.39
CA THR A 122 -7.57 1.14 0.51
C THR A 122 -7.42 2.45 1.28
N VAL A 123 -6.65 3.38 0.74
CA VAL A 123 -6.48 4.73 1.29
C VAL A 123 -7.19 5.72 0.40
N ARG A 124 -8.14 6.46 0.97
CA ARG A 124 -8.68 7.66 0.34
C ARG A 124 -7.64 8.76 0.41
N VAL A 125 -7.33 9.36 -0.73
CA VAL A 125 -6.43 10.51 -0.88
C VAL A 125 -7.26 11.66 -1.45
N ASP A 126 -7.42 12.71 -0.66
CA ASP A 126 -8.06 13.95 -1.06
C ASP A 126 -6.95 14.93 -1.45
N ALA A 127 -6.85 15.26 -2.73
CA ALA A 127 -5.77 16.05 -3.30
C ALA A 127 -6.29 17.15 -4.23
N ALA A 128 -5.40 18.08 -4.57
CA ALA A 128 -5.62 19.05 -5.61
C ALA A 128 -4.32 19.27 -6.38
N THR A 129 -4.45 19.84 -7.56
CA THR A 129 -3.32 20.31 -8.35
C THR A 129 -3.24 21.83 -8.37
N ASP A 130 -2.20 22.40 -8.98
CA ASP A 130 -2.08 23.86 -9.18
C ASP A 130 -3.24 24.47 -9.98
N ALA A 131 -3.99 23.66 -10.75
CA ALA A 131 -5.22 24.08 -11.40
C ALA A 131 -6.42 24.24 -10.43
N GLU A 132 -6.19 24.04 -9.13
CA GLU A 132 -7.12 24.15 -7.99
C GLU A 132 -8.38 23.28 -8.12
N GLN A 133 -8.39 22.24 -8.95
CA GLN A 133 -9.48 21.28 -8.98
C GLN A 133 -9.25 20.21 -7.90
N PRO A 134 -10.04 20.18 -6.82
CA PRO A 134 -9.94 19.12 -5.83
C PRO A 134 -10.50 17.81 -6.40
N PHE A 135 -9.84 16.71 -6.09
CA PHE A 135 -10.28 15.37 -6.46
C PHE A 135 -10.00 14.38 -5.32
N THR A 136 -10.68 13.24 -5.40
CA THR A 136 -10.52 12.13 -4.46
C THR A 136 -10.12 10.89 -5.22
N GLU A 137 -9.10 10.20 -4.71
CA GLU A 137 -8.64 8.92 -5.21
C GLU A 137 -8.62 7.87 -4.11
N TYR A 138 -8.59 6.63 -4.56
CA TYR A 138 -8.45 5.46 -3.72
C TYR A 138 -7.22 4.68 -4.18
N TRP A 139 -6.22 4.65 -3.30
CA TRP A 139 -4.95 3.98 -3.52
C TRP A 139 -4.98 2.66 -2.78
N ILE A 140 -4.84 1.56 -3.51
CA ILE A 140 -4.95 0.20 -2.97
C ILE A 140 -3.54 -0.35 -2.77
N PHE A 141 -3.21 -0.63 -1.52
CA PHE A 141 -1.96 -1.25 -1.13
C PHE A 141 -2.21 -2.70 -0.74
N ILE A 142 -1.33 -3.60 -1.18
CA ILE A 142 -1.38 -5.02 -0.83
C ILE A 142 -0.08 -5.47 -0.19
N ARG A 143 -0.16 -6.47 0.69
CA ARG A 143 1.00 -7.26 1.10
C ARG A 143 0.64 -8.73 0.99
N ARG A 144 1.61 -9.56 0.64
CA ARG A 144 1.43 -11.01 0.64
C ARG A 144 1.44 -11.50 2.08
N VAL A 145 0.56 -12.45 2.40
CA VAL A 145 0.52 -13.12 3.70
C VAL A 145 1.11 -14.50 3.50
N GLY A 146 2.19 -14.79 4.24
CA GLY A 146 2.78 -16.13 4.29
C GLY A 146 1.83 -17.14 4.93
N ASP A 147 1.97 -18.40 4.55
CA ASP A 147 1.16 -19.59 4.86
C ASP A 147 1.24 -20.07 6.34
N GLY A 148 1.50 -19.14 7.26
CA GLY A 148 1.40 -19.35 8.70
C GLY A 148 2.78 -19.44 9.38
N ALA A 149 3.13 -18.36 10.08
CA ALA A 149 4.00 -18.27 11.27
C ALA A 149 4.90 -17.02 11.17
N SER A 150 4.66 -16.08 12.09
CA SER A 150 5.56 -14.97 12.44
C SER A 150 5.69 -13.87 11.39
N GLY A 151 4.84 -12.84 11.56
CA GLY A 151 5.20 -11.50 11.11
C GLY A 151 6.52 -11.09 11.77
N VAL A 152 7.55 -10.95 10.96
CA VAL A 152 8.58 -9.96 11.23
C VAL A 152 8.22 -8.82 10.29
N GLY A 153 7.65 -7.75 10.86
CA GLY A 153 7.38 -6.51 10.14
C GLY A 153 8.65 -5.91 9.52
N PRO A 154 8.59 -4.71 8.93
CA PRO A 154 9.77 -4.06 8.35
C PRO A 154 10.91 -4.13 9.37
N LEU A 155 12.05 -4.70 8.98
CA LEU A 155 13.13 -5.02 9.91
C LEU A 155 13.62 -3.72 10.57
N THR A 156 13.18 -3.47 11.81
CA THR A 156 13.41 -2.24 12.58
C THR A 156 14.87 -2.17 13.06
N GLY A 157 15.82 -1.98 12.14
CA GLY A 157 17.23 -1.73 12.43
C GLY A 157 17.97 -2.76 13.31
N GLN A 158 17.30 -3.82 13.78
CA GLN A 158 17.76 -4.81 14.74
C GLN A 158 17.23 -6.20 14.36
N CYS A 159 18.03 -7.23 14.63
CA CYS A 159 17.69 -8.62 14.40
C CYS A 159 16.68 -9.10 15.45
N PRO A 160 15.51 -9.64 15.06
CA PRO A 160 14.50 -10.11 16.01
C PRO A 160 14.95 -11.34 16.81
N ASN A 161 15.95 -12.08 16.31
CA ASN A 161 16.45 -13.29 16.97
C ASN A 161 17.55 -13.01 18.02
N CYS A 162 18.35 -11.95 17.85
CA CYS A 162 19.48 -11.69 18.76
C CYS A 162 19.64 -10.24 19.23
N GLY A 163 18.83 -9.30 18.75
CA GLY A 163 18.87 -7.88 19.12
C GLY A 163 20.05 -7.08 18.53
N ALA A 164 20.96 -7.72 17.78
CA ALA A 164 22.06 -7.02 17.10
C ALA A 164 21.53 -6.11 15.98
N PRO A 165 22.25 -5.04 15.57
CA PRO A 165 21.86 -4.24 14.42
C PRO A 165 21.59 -5.09 13.19
N LEU A 166 20.57 -4.74 12.41
CA LEU A 166 20.18 -5.51 11.24
C LEU A 166 21.26 -5.42 10.17
N SER A 167 21.92 -6.55 9.94
CA SER A 167 22.89 -6.73 8.85
C SER A 167 22.80 -8.18 8.38
N LEU A 168 22.67 -8.35 7.07
CA LEU A 168 22.33 -9.61 6.44
C LEU A 168 23.41 -10.03 5.46
N ASN A 169 23.67 -11.33 5.41
CA ASN A 169 24.51 -11.90 4.37
C ASN A 169 23.71 -12.03 3.04
N PRO A 170 24.39 -12.34 1.92
CA PRO A 170 23.73 -12.49 0.63
C PRO A 170 22.65 -13.59 0.55
N MET A 171 22.57 -14.48 1.54
CA MET A 171 21.57 -15.55 1.65
C MET A 171 20.39 -15.16 2.58
N GLY A 172 20.31 -13.91 3.03
CA GLY A 172 19.25 -13.42 3.92
C GLY A 172 19.45 -13.77 5.40
N ALA A 173 20.56 -14.38 5.80
CA ALA A 173 20.81 -14.69 7.21
C ALA A 173 21.48 -13.53 7.95
N CYS A 174 21.12 -13.34 9.22
CA CYS A 174 21.77 -12.39 10.12
C CYS A 174 23.28 -12.69 10.22
N VAL A 175 24.12 -11.70 9.95
CA VAL A 175 25.59 -11.86 10.02
C VAL A 175 26.10 -12.15 11.45
N TYR A 176 25.29 -11.85 12.47
CA TYR A 176 25.68 -12.00 13.88
C TYR A 176 25.29 -13.35 14.49
N CYS A 177 24.03 -13.77 14.36
CA CYS A 177 23.55 -15.02 14.95
C CYS A 177 23.37 -16.16 13.95
N GLY A 178 23.53 -15.89 12.64
CA GLY A 178 23.36 -16.89 11.59
C GLY A 178 21.90 -17.32 11.36
N ALA A 179 20.94 -16.75 12.09
CA ALA A 179 19.53 -17.02 11.83
C ALA A 179 19.20 -16.62 10.40
N ALA A 180 18.64 -17.55 9.63
CA ALA A 180 17.96 -17.23 8.39
C ALA A 180 16.82 -16.29 8.76
N LEU A 181 17.01 -15.00 8.48
CA LEU A 181 15.92 -14.06 8.56
C LEU A 181 15.25 -14.20 7.21
N ALA A 182 13.99 -14.63 7.21
CA ALA A 182 13.16 -14.33 6.08
C ALA A 182 13.02 -12.80 6.08
N VAL A 183 13.91 -12.12 5.35
CA VAL A 183 13.60 -10.78 4.88
C VAL A 183 12.45 -11.00 3.95
N HIS A 184 11.27 -10.90 4.52
CA HIS A 184 10.12 -10.94 3.70
C HIS A 184 10.07 -9.58 3.00
N ALA A 185 10.61 -9.50 1.77
CA ALA A 185 10.20 -8.46 0.83
C ALA A 185 8.65 -8.43 0.73
N ASP A 186 8.02 -9.57 1.01
CA ASP A 186 6.60 -9.87 1.14
C ASP A 186 5.89 -9.33 2.40
N SER A 187 6.58 -8.70 3.36
CA SER A 187 5.92 -7.97 4.47
C SER A 187 5.75 -6.47 4.22
N THR A 188 6.20 -5.97 3.06
CA THR A 188 6.08 -4.55 2.71
C THR A 188 4.80 -4.32 1.91
N TRP A 189 3.98 -3.37 2.35
CA TRP A 189 2.82 -2.92 1.59
C TRP A 189 3.27 -2.32 0.25
N THR A 190 2.68 -2.75 -0.86
CA THR A 190 3.01 -2.24 -2.20
C THR A 190 1.76 -1.73 -2.89
N LEU A 191 1.91 -0.66 -3.67
CA LEU A 191 0.84 -0.04 -4.43
C LEU A 191 0.43 -0.96 -5.58
N ALA A 192 -0.83 -1.37 -5.58
CA ALA A 192 -1.40 -2.29 -6.55
C ALA A 192 -2.38 -1.63 -7.52
N GLU A 193 -3.06 -0.56 -7.11
CA GLU A 193 -4.07 0.12 -7.91
C GLU A 193 -4.25 1.57 -7.47
N ILE A 194 -4.60 2.45 -8.42
CA ILE A 194 -5.08 3.81 -8.18
C ILE A 194 -6.39 3.95 -8.94
N THR A 195 -7.44 4.44 -8.29
CA THR A 195 -8.76 4.62 -8.91
C THR A 195 -9.52 5.81 -8.33
N ASN A 196 -10.47 6.35 -9.10
CA ASN A 196 -11.33 7.47 -8.69
C ASN A 196 -12.66 7.02 -8.06
N ILE A 197 -12.87 5.70 -7.93
CA ILE A 197 -14.05 5.11 -7.29
C ILE A 197 -13.62 4.18 -6.16
N GLN A 198 -14.33 4.22 -5.03
CA GLN A 198 -14.06 3.27 -3.96
C GLN A 198 -14.51 1.88 -4.40
N LEU A 199 -13.56 0.98 -4.61
CA LEU A 199 -13.84 -0.43 -4.88
C LEU A 199 -14.04 -1.16 -3.55
N PRO A 200 -15.11 -1.95 -3.39
CA PRO A 200 -15.29 -2.78 -2.20
C PRO A 200 -14.22 -3.87 -2.16
N LEU A 201 -13.55 -4.02 -1.02
CA LEU A 201 -12.66 -5.15 -0.79
C LEU A 201 -13.46 -6.33 -0.21
N GLY A 202 -14.05 -7.15 -1.10
CA GLY A 202 -14.82 -8.34 -0.71
C GLY A 202 -16.23 -8.07 -0.19
#